data_AF-A0A447NYN7-F1
#
_entry.id   AF-A0A447NYN7-F1
#
_cell.length_a   1.000
_cell.length_b   1.000
_cell.length_c   1.000
_cell.angle_alpha   90.00
_cell.angle_beta   90.00
_cell.angle_gamma   90.00
#
_symmetry.space_group_name_H-M   'P 1'
#
loop_
_entity.id
_entity.type
_entity.pdbx_description
1 polymer ?
#
loop_
_entity_poly.entity_id
_entity_poly.type
_entity_poly.pdbx_seq_one_letter_code
_entity_poly.pdbx_strand_id
1 'polypeptide(L)'
;MLGANVIATSGRAVEAAGDVDVLLLDKTGTITLGNRQASDFIPARGVDERTLADAAQLASLADETPEGRSIVILAKQRFNLRERDVQSLHATFVPFTAQSRMSGLISITG
;
A
#
# COMPACT_ATOMS: atom_id res chain seq x y z
N MET A 1 -17.45 -24.22 12.72
CA MET A 1 -15.99 -24.00 12.81
C MET A 1 -15.34 -23.97 11.43
N LEU A 2 -15.31 -25.07 10.67
CA LEU A 2 -14.72 -25.07 9.31
C LEU A 2 -15.41 -24.10 8.33
N GLY A 3 -16.74 -23.93 8.41
CA GLY A 3 -17.47 -22.92 7.61
C GLY A 3 -17.21 -21.46 8.00
N ALA A 4 -16.53 -21.21 9.12
CA ALA A 4 -16.15 -19.88 9.60
C ALA A 4 -14.64 -19.60 9.43
N ASN A 5 -13.92 -20.45 8.69
CA ASN A 5 -12.46 -20.39 8.50
C ASN A 5 -11.65 -20.45 9.82
N VAL A 6 -12.19 -21.13 10.84
CA VAL A 6 -11.51 -21.34 12.13
C VAL A 6 -11.06 -22.80 12.24
N ILE A 7 -9.76 -23.00 12.48
CA ILE A 7 -9.19 -24.31 12.80
C ILE A 7 -9.02 -24.41 14.31
N ALA A 8 -9.75 -25.33 14.93
CA ALA A 8 -9.62 -25.64 16.35
C ALA A 8 -8.82 -26.94 16.53
N THR A 9 -7.80 -26.90 17.38
CA THR A 9 -6.95 -28.07 17.67
C THR A 9 -7.61 -29.08 18.61
N SER A 10 -8.69 -28.69 19.32
CA SER A 10 -9.49 -29.58 20.16
C SER A 10 -10.92 -29.06 20.36
N GLY A 11 -11.86 -29.94 20.70
CA GLY A 11 -13.23 -29.55 21.08
C GLY A 11 -13.28 -28.68 22.35
N ARG A 12 -12.38 -28.93 23.30
CA ARG A 12 -12.26 -28.15 24.54
C ARG A 12 -11.92 -26.67 24.28
N ALA A 13 -11.13 -26.38 23.25
CA ALA A 13 -10.82 -25.00 22.87
C ALA A 13 -12.06 -24.23 22.39
N VAL A 14 -13.05 -24.94 21.81
CA VAL A 14 -14.31 -24.36 21.35
C VAL A 14 -15.23 -24.05 22.53
N GLU A 15 -15.36 -24.99 23.47
CA GLU A 15 -16.18 -24.80 24.67
C GLU A 15 -15.64 -23.67 25.54
N ALA A 16 -14.33 -23.65 25.77
CA ALA A 16 -13.68 -22.58 26.54
C ALA A 16 -13.82 -21.20 25.88
N ALA A 17 -13.84 -21.13 24.54
CA ALA A 17 -14.10 -19.88 23.83
C ALA A 17 -15.56 -19.40 23.88
N GLY A 18 -16.51 -20.29 24.21
CA GLY A 18 -17.92 -19.95 24.41
C GLY A 18 -18.23 -19.42 25.82
N ASP A 19 -17.34 -19.67 26.77
CA ASP A 19 -17.48 -19.30 28.20
C ASP A 19 -16.65 -18.06 28.57
N VAL A 20 -16.35 -17.19 27.59
CA VAL A 20 -15.55 -15.97 27.81
C VAL A 20 -16.44 -14.73 27.94
N ASP A 21 -16.15 -13.90 28.94
CA ASP A 21 -16.84 -12.62 29.15
C ASP A 21 -16.21 -11.46 28.36
N VAL A 22 -14.92 -11.55 28.02
CA VAL A 22 -14.14 -10.48 27.39
C VAL A 22 -13.29 -11.01 26.25
N LEU A 23 -13.39 -10.37 25.09
CA LEU A 23 -12.56 -10.63 23.91
C LEU A 23 -11.58 -9.47 23.69
N LEU A 24 -10.29 -9.77 23.73
CA LEU A 24 -9.23 -8.83 23.35
C LEU A 24 -8.84 -9.08 21.89
N LEU A 25 -9.06 -8.08 21.05
CA LEU A 25 -8.71 -8.13 19.64
C LEU A 25 -7.43 -7.33 19.41
N ASP A 26 -6.36 -7.99 18.93
CA ASP A 26 -5.17 -7.27 18.48
C ASP A 26 -5.48 -6.55 17.16
N LYS A 27 -5.25 -5.24 17.13
CA LYS A 27 -5.46 -4.44 15.94
C LYS A 27 -4.37 -4.68 14.90
N THR A 28 -3.12 -4.87 15.34
CA THR A 28 -1.96 -4.83 14.45
C THR A 28 -1.78 -6.18 13.78
N GLY A 29 -1.87 -6.25 12.45
CA GLY A 29 -1.65 -7.48 11.70
C GLY A 29 -2.80 -8.50 11.76
N THR A 30 -3.85 -8.25 12.57
CA THR A 30 -5.08 -9.07 12.60
C THR A 30 -6.31 -8.30 12.12
N ILE A 31 -6.62 -7.14 12.72
CA ILE A 31 -7.78 -6.32 12.29
C ILE A 31 -7.40 -5.38 11.15
N THR A 32 -6.24 -4.73 11.23
CA THR A 32 -5.70 -3.92 10.15
C THR A 32 -4.55 -4.65 9.49
N LEU A 33 -4.38 -4.43 8.18
CA LEU A 33 -3.25 -4.94 7.42
C LEU A 33 -1.89 -4.37 7.90
N GLY A 34 -1.89 -3.42 8.85
CA GLY A 34 -0.69 -2.83 9.44
C GLY A 34 0.07 -1.86 8.53
N ASN A 35 -0.25 -1.83 7.23
CA ASN A 35 0.34 -0.89 6.27
C ASN A 35 -0.46 0.41 6.19
N ARG A 36 0.25 1.53 6.04
CA ARG A 36 -0.39 2.82 5.73
C ARG A 36 -0.69 2.84 4.23
N GLN A 37 -1.87 3.31 3.88
CA GLN A 37 -2.27 3.45 2.48
C GLN A 37 -2.43 4.93 2.12
N ALA A 38 -2.02 5.28 0.91
CA ALA A 38 -2.28 6.58 0.32
C ALA A 38 -3.79 6.84 0.29
N SER A 39 -4.21 8.00 0.77
CA SER A 39 -5.62 8.40 0.85
C SER A 39 -5.93 9.56 -0.09
N ASP A 40 -5.06 10.57 -0.15
CA ASP A 40 -5.24 11.76 -0.98
C ASP A 40 -3.93 12.30 -1.52
N PHE A 41 -4.02 13.01 -2.65
CA PHE A 41 -2.95 13.85 -3.19
C PHE A 41 -3.19 15.30 -2.77
N ILE A 42 -2.27 15.87 -1.99
CA ILE A 42 -2.38 17.24 -1.50
C ILE A 42 -1.28 18.08 -2.17
N PRO A 43 -1.59 18.80 -3.27
CA PRO A 43 -0.60 19.55 -4.02
C PRO A 43 -0.14 20.80 -3.27
N ALA A 44 1.13 21.17 -3.49
CA ALA A 44 1.63 22.47 -3.09
C ALA A 44 0.98 23.60 -3.91
N ARG A 45 1.08 24.84 -3.42
CA ARG A 45 0.54 26.01 -4.13
C ARG A 45 1.12 26.10 -5.54
N GLY A 46 0.25 26.19 -6.54
CA GLY A 46 0.64 26.31 -7.95
C GLY A 46 0.94 24.98 -8.64
N VAL A 47 0.77 23.84 -7.96
CA VAL A 47 0.87 22.51 -8.55
C VAL A 47 -0.53 21.96 -8.77
N ASP A 48 -0.79 21.42 -9.96
CA ASP A 48 -2.04 20.71 -10.22
C ASP A 48 -2.02 19.32 -9.55
N GLU A 49 -3.17 18.90 -9.00
CA GLU A 49 -3.28 17.62 -8.29
C GLU A 49 -2.94 16.43 -9.21
N ARG A 50 -3.31 16.49 -10.50
CA ARG A 50 -2.98 15.43 -11.46
C ARG A 50 -1.48 15.38 -11.74
N THR A 51 -0.81 16.52 -11.82
CA THR A 51 0.65 16.58 -11.98
C THR A 51 1.36 15.94 -10.78
N LEU A 52 0.89 16.23 -9.57
CA LEU A 52 1.41 15.56 -8.36
C LEU A 52 1.18 14.05 -8.42
N ALA A 53 -0.04 13.61 -8.75
CA ALA A 53 -0.39 12.20 -8.82
C ALA A 53 0.44 11.45 -9.88
N ASP A 54 0.73 12.08 -11.00
CA ASP A 54 1.57 11.53 -12.06
C ASP A 54 3.02 11.32 -11.60
N ALA A 55 3.62 12.36 -11.01
CA ALA A 55 4.97 12.27 -10.47
C ALA A 55 5.07 11.25 -9.33
N ALA A 56 4.08 11.21 -8.43
CA ALA A 56 4.02 10.26 -7.33
C ALA A 56 3.88 8.82 -7.83
N GLN A 57 3.02 8.58 -8.83
CA GLN A 57 2.90 7.26 -9.45
C GLN A 57 4.24 6.79 -10.00
N LEU A 58 4.89 7.63 -10.82
CA LEU A 58 6.19 7.29 -11.43
C LEU A 58 7.25 6.97 -10.36
N ALA A 59 7.34 7.79 -9.31
CA ALA A 59 8.30 7.58 -8.23
C ALA A 59 8.05 6.28 -7.46
N SER A 60 6.79 5.85 -7.36
CA SER A 60 6.39 4.64 -6.65
C SER A 60 6.38 3.37 -7.51
N LEU A 61 6.66 3.44 -8.82
CA LEU A 61 6.63 2.25 -9.70
C LEU A 61 7.65 1.18 -9.29
N ALA A 62 8.81 1.58 -8.75
CA ALA A 62 9.84 0.67 -8.25
C ALA A 62 9.74 0.41 -6.73
N ASP A 63 8.66 0.86 -6.10
CA ASP A 63 8.43 0.70 -4.67
C ASP A 63 7.47 -0.48 -4.42
N GLU A 64 8.05 -1.64 -4.13
CA GLU A 64 7.31 -2.86 -3.85
C GLU A 64 6.78 -2.93 -2.40
N THR A 65 6.88 -1.86 -1.61
CA THR A 65 6.24 -1.82 -0.29
C THR A 65 4.71 -1.72 -0.43
N PRO A 66 3.95 -2.15 0.59
CA PRO A 66 2.50 -1.90 0.60
C PRO A 66 2.13 -0.42 0.47
N GLU A 67 2.96 0.47 1.04
CA GLU A 67 2.83 1.93 0.94
C GLU A 67 3.02 2.40 -0.50
N GLY A 68 4.12 2.01 -1.16
CA GLY A 68 4.39 2.36 -2.57
C GLY A 68 3.29 1.90 -3.53
N ARG A 69 2.86 0.65 -3.39
CA ARG A 69 1.73 0.11 -4.18
C ARG A 69 0.44 0.90 -3.98
N SER A 70 0.16 1.36 -2.75
CA SER A 70 -1.07 2.10 -2.47
C SER A 70 -1.13 3.44 -3.21
N ILE A 71 0.02 4.11 -3.42
CA ILE A 71 0.12 5.36 -4.19
C ILE A 71 -0.23 5.10 -5.66
N VAL A 72 0.33 4.04 -6.26
CA VAL A 72 0.06 3.65 -7.65
C VAL A 72 -1.42 3.33 -7.87
N ILE A 73 -2.03 2.62 -6.90
CA ILE A 73 -3.47 2.30 -6.93
C ILE A 73 -4.31 3.58 -6.86
N LEU A 74 -4.00 4.49 -5.94
CA LEU A 74 -4.75 5.75 -5.77
C LEU A 74 -4.67 6.62 -7.04
N ALA A 75 -3.48 6.76 -7.64
CA ALA A 75 -3.28 7.50 -8.88
C ALA A 75 -4.12 6.92 -10.04
N LYS A 76 -4.15 5.58 -10.16
CA LYS A 76 -4.98 4.89 -11.16
C LYS A 76 -6.48 5.11 -10.92
N GLN A 77 -6.93 5.03 -9.67
CA GLN A 77 -8.35 5.18 -9.33
C GLN A 77 -8.86 6.61 -9.53
N ARG A 78 -8.09 7.63 -9.09
CA ARG A 78 -8.53 9.04 -9.15
C ARG A 78 -8.32 9.69 -10.51
N PHE A 79 -7.27 9.33 -11.24
CA PHE A 79 -6.87 10.03 -12.47
C PHE A 79 -6.80 9.14 -13.72
N ASN A 80 -7.14 7.85 -13.61
CA ASN A 80 -7.04 6.85 -14.69
C ASN A 80 -5.63 6.80 -15.31
N LEU A 81 -4.60 7.07 -14.49
CA LEU A 81 -3.20 6.95 -14.88
C LEU A 81 -2.86 5.46 -14.91
N ARG A 82 -2.79 4.88 -16.11
CA ARG A 82 -2.40 3.48 -16.33
C ARG A 82 -0.89 3.36 -16.36
N GLU A 83 -0.41 2.12 -16.18
CA GLU A 83 1.00 1.78 -16.38
C GLU A 83 1.49 2.38 -17.70
N ARG A 84 2.41 3.33 -17.60
CA ARG A 84 3.10 3.89 -18.77
C ARG A 84 4.09 2.85 -19.26
N ASP A 85 4.39 2.88 -20.56
CA ASP A 85 5.49 2.07 -21.07
C ASP A 85 6.80 2.58 -20.45
N VAL A 86 7.23 1.89 -19.39
CA VAL A 86 8.38 2.24 -18.57
C VAL A 86 9.66 2.30 -19.40
N GLN A 87 9.70 1.53 -20.50
CA GLN A 87 10.84 1.50 -21.43
C GLN A 87 10.97 2.80 -22.23
N SER A 88 9.85 3.49 -22.50
CA SER A 88 9.83 4.75 -23.23
C SER A 88 10.34 5.96 -22.42
N LEU A 89 10.39 5.84 -21.09
CA LEU A 89 10.66 6.97 -20.20
C LEU A 89 12.14 7.34 -20.09
N HIS A 90 13.06 6.56 -20.68
CA HIS A 90 14.52 6.74 -20.54
C HIS A 90 14.87 7.20 -19.11
N ALA A 91 14.46 6.42 -18.12
CA ALA A 91 14.56 6.76 -16.71
C ALA A 91 15.22 5.63 -15.94
N THR A 92 16.05 5.99 -14.97
CA THR A 92 16.64 5.06 -14.02
C THR A 92 15.78 5.03 -12.78
N PHE A 93 15.14 3.90 -12.51
CA PHE A 93 14.34 3.74 -11.29
C PHE A 93 15.24 3.52 -10.07
N VAL A 94 14.85 4.14 -8.97
CA VAL A 94 15.48 4.01 -7.66
C VAL A 94 14.50 3.24 -6.77
N PRO A 95 14.77 1.95 -6.47
CA PRO A 95 13.88 1.17 -5.62
C PRO A 95 13.88 1.71 -4.19
N PHE A 96 12.81 1.38 -3.46
CA PHE A 96 12.76 1.69 -2.03
C PHE A 96 13.86 0.95 -1.26
N THR A 97 14.51 1.64 -0.31
CA THR A 97 15.38 0.99 0.67
C THR A 97 15.06 1.47 2.08
N ALA A 98 15.24 0.60 3.08
CA ALA A 98 15.00 0.97 4.47
C ALA A 98 15.99 2.03 5.00
N GLN A 99 17.20 2.09 4.40
CA GLN A 99 18.24 3.04 4.74
C GLN A 99 17.89 4.45 4.26
N SER A 100 17.49 4.59 2.99
CA SER A 100 17.09 5.88 2.42
C SER A 100 15.67 6.29 2.81
N ARG A 101 14.81 5.30 3.10
CA ARG A 101 13.36 5.47 3.34
C ARG A 101 12.63 6.16 2.19
N MET A 102 13.16 6.02 0.98
CA MET A 102 12.63 6.65 -0.22
C MET A 102 12.83 5.77 -1.45
N SER A 103 11.92 5.94 -2.41
CA SER A 103 11.92 5.42 -3.77
C SER A 103 11.79 6.58 -4.75
N GLY A 104 12.07 6.33 -6.04
CA GLY A 104 11.91 7.35 -7.06
C GLY A 104 12.33 6.92 -8.46
N LEU A 105 12.49 7.91 -9.33
CA LEU A 105 13.14 7.76 -10.63
C LEU A 105 14.05 8.95 -10.89
N ILE A 106 15.06 8.73 -11.71
CA ILE A 106 15.89 9.76 -12.31
C ILE A 106 15.56 9.75 -13.80
N SER A 107 14.82 10.74 -14.26
CA SER A 107 14.62 10.96 -15.69
C SER A 107 15.93 11.45 -16.30
N ILE A 108 16.36 10.83 -17.40
CA ILE A 108 17.59 11.22 -18.11
C ILE A 108 17.28 12.25 -19.22
N THR A 109 16.07 12.81 -19.22
CA THR A 109 15.66 13.85 -20.18
C THR A 109 15.98 15.22 -19.58
N GLY A 110 16.82 15.99 -20.28
CA GLY A 110 17.26 17.34 -19.90
C GLY A 110 16.16 18.39 -19.94
#